data_AF-A0A1Q5ZTD8-F1
#
_entry.id   AF-A0A1Q5ZTD8-F1
#
_cell.length_a   1.000
_cell.length_b   1.000
_cell.length_c   1.000
_cell.angle_alpha   90.00
_cell.angle_beta   90.00
_cell.angle_gamma   90.00
#
_symmetry.space_group_name_H-M   'P 1'
#
loop_
_entity.id
_entity.type
_entity.pdbx_description
1 polymer ?
#
loop_
_entity_poly.entity_id
_entity_poly.type
_entity_poly.pdbx_seq_one_letter_code
_entity_poly.pdbx_strand_id
1 'polypeptide(L)'
;MKRTANAHWAGTLKEGKGEITTQSTTLNKTQYSFKTRFEDGIGTNPEELIAAAHAGCFTMAVGAALSQQGITPGDLTTDAILDLDMVALEIKGIHLELKASAIDGVTEEQFKQVAEGAKAGCIVSKALSVPITLSVTYGG
;
A
#
# COMPACT_ATOMS: atom_id res chain seq x y z
N MET A 1 -18.63 2.42 -8.56
CA MET A 1 -17.99 1.15 -9.00
C MET A 1 -17.89 0.23 -7.79
N LYS A 2 -18.02 -1.10 -7.95
CA LYS A 2 -17.83 -2.09 -6.87
C LYS A 2 -16.71 -3.06 -7.27
N ARG A 3 -15.81 -3.40 -6.34
CA ARG A 3 -14.75 -4.40 -6.49
C ARG A 3 -14.91 -5.44 -5.39
N THR A 4 -14.65 -6.71 -5.70
CA THR A 4 -14.87 -7.81 -4.76
C THR A 4 -13.64 -8.70 -4.62
N ALA A 5 -13.52 -9.33 -3.46
CA ALA A 5 -12.61 -10.43 -3.18
C ALA A 5 -13.35 -11.44 -2.27
N ASN A 6 -12.91 -12.68 -2.26
CA ASN A 6 -13.41 -13.71 -1.38
C ASN A 6 -12.25 -14.35 -0.61
N ALA A 7 -12.53 -14.71 0.65
CA ALA A 7 -11.64 -15.51 1.46
C ALA A 7 -12.38 -16.77 1.92
N HIS A 8 -11.71 -17.91 1.85
CA HIS A 8 -12.14 -19.17 2.41
C HIS A 8 -11.21 -19.53 3.59
N TRP A 9 -11.76 -20.15 4.64
CA TRP A 9 -11.00 -20.66 5.78
C TRP A 9 -11.57 -21.99 6.27
N ALA A 10 -10.70 -22.95 6.56
CA ALA A 10 -11.10 -24.23 7.14
C ALA A 10 -10.11 -24.66 8.25
N GLY A 11 -10.65 -25.10 9.38
CA GLY A 11 -9.89 -25.57 10.54
C GLY A 11 -9.80 -24.55 11.68
N THR A 12 -8.99 -24.87 12.69
CA THR A 12 -8.74 -24.00 13.85
C THR A 12 -7.87 -22.80 13.46
N LEU A 13 -7.66 -21.84 14.37
CA LEU A 13 -6.80 -20.69 14.07
C LEU A 13 -5.36 -21.12 13.70
N LYS A 14 -4.73 -22.00 14.50
CA LYS A 14 -3.32 -22.37 14.32
C LYS A 14 -3.07 -23.37 13.19
N GLU A 15 -3.98 -24.31 12.98
CA GLU A 15 -3.83 -25.39 11.98
C GLU A 15 -4.66 -25.14 10.71
N GLY A 16 -5.47 -24.09 10.73
CA GLY A 16 -6.36 -23.75 9.65
C GLY A 16 -5.62 -23.29 8.41
N LYS A 17 -6.28 -23.52 7.27
CA LYS A 17 -5.80 -23.13 5.95
C LYS A 17 -6.81 -22.20 5.33
N GLY A 18 -6.32 -21.11 4.78
CA GLY A 18 -7.12 -20.13 4.09
C GLY A 18 -6.67 -19.93 2.65
N GLU A 19 -7.60 -19.47 1.84
CA GLU A 19 -7.38 -19.08 0.45
C GLU A 19 -8.03 -17.73 0.19
N ILE A 20 -7.33 -16.82 -0.50
CA ILE A 20 -7.87 -15.52 -0.95
C ILE A 20 -7.93 -15.50 -2.48
N THR A 21 -9.04 -14.99 -3.02
CA THR A 21 -9.25 -14.78 -4.46
C THR A 21 -9.76 -13.37 -4.71
N THR A 22 -9.14 -12.64 -5.64
CA THR A 22 -9.62 -11.31 -6.09
C THR A 22 -10.46 -11.43 -7.35
N GLN A 23 -11.40 -10.50 -7.57
CA GLN A 23 -12.24 -10.46 -8.77
C GLN A 23 -11.44 -10.49 -10.09
N SER A 24 -10.25 -9.87 -10.10
CA SER A 24 -9.37 -9.86 -11.27
C SER A 24 -8.61 -11.17 -11.48
N THR A 25 -8.68 -12.10 -10.53
CA THR A 25 -7.88 -13.34 -10.46
C THR A 25 -6.37 -13.14 -10.29
N THR A 26 -5.92 -11.90 -10.01
CA THR A 26 -4.52 -11.62 -9.65
C THR A 26 -4.09 -12.41 -8.42
N LEU A 27 -4.97 -12.52 -7.42
CA LEU A 27 -4.90 -13.56 -6.40
C LEU A 27 -5.94 -14.61 -6.78
N ASN A 28 -5.52 -15.87 -6.86
CA ASN A 28 -6.38 -16.98 -7.24
C ASN A 28 -6.10 -18.17 -6.33
N LYS A 29 -7.00 -18.38 -5.35
CA LYS A 29 -6.79 -19.34 -4.26
C LYS A 29 -5.42 -19.21 -3.60
N THR A 30 -4.94 -17.98 -3.45
CA THR A 30 -3.64 -17.71 -2.85
C THR A 30 -3.69 -18.06 -1.38
N GLN A 31 -2.76 -18.89 -0.91
CA GLN A 31 -2.76 -19.38 0.46
C GLN A 31 -2.49 -18.26 1.48
N TYR A 32 -3.25 -18.29 2.58
CA TYR A 32 -2.93 -17.57 3.82
C TYR A 32 -3.23 -18.46 5.02
N SER A 33 -2.53 -18.24 6.13
CA SER A 33 -2.66 -19.03 7.36
C SER A 33 -2.22 -18.21 8.57
N PHE A 34 -2.35 -18.77 9.77
CA PHE A 34 -1.75 -18.19 10.97
C PHE A 34 -0.24 -18.03 10.80
N LYS A 35 0.43 -19.05 10.22
CA LYS A 35 1.87 -19.01 10.00
C LYS A 35 2.30 -17.93 9.01
N THR A 36 1.57 -17.72 7.92
CA THR A 36 1.92 -16.68 6.93
C THR A 36 1.57 -15.28 7.40
N ARG A 37 0.78 -15.15 8.46
CA ARG A 37 0.36 -13.87 9.02
C ARG A 37 1.16 -13.44 10.25
N PHE A 38 1.57 -14.40 11.08
CA PHE A 38 2.14 -14.13 12.40
C PHE A 38 3.47 -14.84 12.67
N GLU A 39 3.93 -15.67 11.74
CA GLU A 39 5.23 -16.35 11.77
C GLU A 39 5.93 -16.17 10.40
N ASP A 40 7.06 -16.84 10.21
CA ASP A 40 7.71 -16.92 8.90
C ASP A 40 7.08 -18.04 8.07
N GLY A 41 6.36 -17.67 7.01
CA GLY A 41 5.73 -18.62 6.10
C GLY A 41 5.52 -18.05 4.72
N ILE A 42 5.58 -18.92 3.70
CA ILE A 42 5.33 -18.52 2.30
C ILE A 42 3.82 -18.45 2.06
N GLY A 43 3.30 -17.28 1.74
CA GLY A 43 1.89 -17.03 1.44
C GLY A 43 1.55 -15.55 1.60
N THR A 44 0.28 -15.18 1.37
CA THR A 44 -0.17 -13.80 1.59
C THR A 44 -0.67 -13.62 3.03
N ASN A 45 -0.93 -12.37 3.40
CA ASN A 45 -1.61 -11.98 4.63
C ASN A 45 -2.43 -10.70 4.41
N PRO A 46 -3.46 -10.42 5.22
CA PRO A 46 -4.27 -9.20 5.06
C PRO A 46 -3.46 -7.91 5.09
N GLU A 47 -2.39 -7.86 5.89
CA GLU A 47 -1.57 -6.67 6.11
C GLU A 47 -0.81 -6.24 4.84
N GLU A 48 -0.13 -7.17 4.16
CA GLU A 48 0.55 -6.86 2.88
C GLU A 48 -0.44 -6.44 1.79
N LEU A 49 -1.69 -6.92 1.83
CA LEU A 49 -2.72 -6.54 0.86
C LEU A 49 -3.21 -5.11 1.10
N ILE A 50 -3.29 -4.67 2.36
CA ILE A 50 -3.55 -3.27 2.71
C ILE A 50 -2.38 -2.40 2.27
N ALA A 51 -1.15 -2.82 2.56
CA ALA A 51 0.06 -2.11 2.13
C ALA A 51 0.12 -1.97 0.60
N ALA A 52 -0.13 -3.05 -0.15
CA ALA A 52 -0.15 -3.03 -1.61
C ALA A 52 -1.23 -2.10 -2.17
N ALA A 53 -2.44 -2.12 -1.60
CA ALA A 53 -3.51 -1.20 -1.99
C ALA A 53 -3.13 0.26 -1.72
N HIS A 54 -2.48 0.54 -0.58
CA HIS A 54 -2.09 1.89 -0.19
C HIS A 54 -0.96 2.42 -1.05
N ALA A 55 0.11 1.64 -1.26
CA ALA A 55 1.21 1.97 -2.17
C ALA A 55 0.67 2.33 -3.56
N GLY A 56 -0.10 1.43 -4.18
CA GLY A 56 -0.62 1.65 -5.53
C GLY A 56 -1.53 2.88 -5.63
N CYS A 57 -2.40 3.11 -4.63
CA CYS A 57 -3.27 4.28 -4.62
C CYS A 57 -2.50 5.59 -4.45
N PHE A 58 -1.52 5.61 -3.54
CA PHE A 58 -0.69 6.78 -3.29
C PHE A 58 0.19 7.12 -4.51
N THR A 59 0.91 6.15 -5.08
CA THR A 59 1.77 6.37 -6.25
C THR A 59 0.98 6.93 -7.43
N MET A 60 -0.22 6.37 -7.67
CA MET A 60 -1.12 6.87 -8.72
C MET A 60 -1.61 8.30 -8.42
N ALA A 61 -1.90 8.62 -7.16
CA ALA A 61 -2.32 9.95 -6.76
C ALA A 61 -1.21 10.99 -6.93
N VAL A 62 0.05 10.64 -6.65
CA VAL A 62 1.21 11.50 -6.94
C VAL A 62 1.29 11.79 -8.44
N GLY A 63 1.23 10.76 -9.28
CA GLY A 63 1.23 10.93 -10.74
C GLY A 63 0.08 11.80 -11.25
N ALA A 64 -1.13 11.61 -10.70
CA ALA A 64 -2.29 12.42 -11.03
C ALA A 64 -2.12 13.89 -10.61
N ALA A 65 -1.57 14.15 -9.42
CA ALA A 65 -1.36 15.50 -8.90
C ALA A 65 -0.29 16.27 -9.69
N LEU A 66 0.80 15.60 -10.11
CA LEU A 66 1.79 16.17 -11.03
C LEU A 66 1.13 16.52 -12.38
N SER A 67 0.35 15.59 -12.94
CA SER A 67 -0.33 15.77 -14.23
C SER A 67 -1.32 16.95 -14.21
N GLN A 68 -2.00 17.17 -13.08
CA GLN A 68 -2.89 18.33 -12.88
C GLN A 68 -2.15 19.68 -12.92
N GLN A 69 -0.85 19.69 -12.67
CA GLN A 69 0.02 20.87 -12.78
C GLN A 69 0.71 20.97 -14.14
N GLY A 70 0.35 20.12 -15.11
CA GLY A 70 1.02 20.06 -16.42
C GLY A 70 2.40 19.42 -16.39
N ILE A 71 2.77 18.77 -15.27
CA ILE A 71 4.03 18.04 -15.12
C ILE A 71 3.81 16.59 -15.52
N THR A 72 4.63 16.07 -16.43
CA THR A 72 4.62 14.64 -16.77
C THR A 72 5.38 13.86 -15.68
N PRO A 73 4.75 12.90 -14.98
CA PRO A 73 5.44 12.07 -13.99
C PRO A 73 6.55 11.23 -14.66
N GLY A 74 7.71 11.16 -14.01
CA GLY A 74 8.74 10.17 -14.34
C GLY A 74 8.48 8.83 -13.66
N ASP A 75 9.55 8.11 -13.35
CA ASP A 75 9.46 6.85 -12.61
C ASP A 75 9.11 7.12 -11.14
N LEU A 76 8.04 6.50 -10.67
CA LEU A 76 7.57 6.59 -9.29
C LEU A 76 7.46 5.18 -8.71
N THR A 77 8.18 4.91 -7.63
CA THR A 77 8.09 3.65 -6.88
C THR A 77 7.73 3.97 -5.43
N THR A 78 6.77 3.27 -4.86
CA THR A 78 6.43 3.41 -3.44
C THR A 78 6.42 2.07 -2.75
N ASP A 79 7.21 1.96 -1.69
CA ASP A 79 7.10 0.88 -0.71
C ASP A 79 6.15 1.34 0.41
N ALA A 80 5.19 0.50 0.79
CA ALA A 80 4.31 0.75 1.92
C ALA A 80 4.62 -0.27 3.03
N ILE A 81 5.05 0.25 4.18
CA ILE A 81 5.47 -0.53 5.34
C ILE A 81 4.39 -0.40 6.39
N LEU A 82 3.60 -1.47 6.57
CA LEU A 82 2.55 -1.53 7.57
C LEU A 82 3.12 -2.07 8.89
N ASP A 83 2.93 -1.32 9.98
CA ASP A 83 3.32 -1.70 11.33
C ASP A 83 2.14 -2.32 12.07
N LEU A 84 2.25 -3.61 12.42
CA LEU A 84 1.25 -4.38 13.13
C LEU A 84 1.70 -4.63 14.58
N ASP A 85 0.92 -4.15 15.56
CA ASP A 85 1.10 -4.53 16.95
C ASP A 85 0.49 -5.92 17.22
N MET A 86 1.33 -6.89 17.45
CA MET A 86 0.92 -8.26 17.75
C MET A 86 0.36 -8.47 19.16
N VAL A 87 0.60 -7.54 20.08
CA VAL A 87 0.09 -7.58 21.46
C VAL A 87 -1.27 -6.89 21.54
N ALA A 88 -1.37 -5.69 20.97
CA ALA A 88 -2.61 -4.92 20.93
C ALA A 88 -3.57 -5.36 19.82
N LEU A 89 -3.10 -6.20 18.87
CA LEU A 89 -3.84 -6.67 17.70
C LEU A 89 -4.39 -5.52 16.83
N GLU A 90 -3.56 -4.49 16.62
CA GLU A 90 -3.92 -3.28 15.87
C GLU A 90 -2.83 -2.89 14.87
N ILE A 91 -3.24 -2.18 13.81
CA ILE A 91 -2.30 -1.54 12.88
C ILE A 91 -1.90 -0.20 13.48
N LYS A 92 -0.62 -0.01 13.79
CA LYS A 92 -0.09 1.25 14.37
C LYS A 92 0.04 2.37 13.36
N GLY A 93 0.23 2.02 12.10
CA GLY A 93 0.43 2.99 11.04
C GLY A 93 0.97 2.35 9.77
N ILE A 94 1.07 3.17 8.73
CA ILE A 94 1.71 2.81 7.47
C ILE A 94 2.73 3.90 7.12
N HIS A 95 3.98 3.51 6.92
CA HIS A 95 5.02 4.36 6.36
C HIS A 95 5.11 4.18 4.85
N LEU A 96 5.06 5.26 4.10
CA LEU A 96 5.25 5.25 2.65
C LEU A 96 6.66 5.74 2.33
N GLU A 97 7.39 4.99 1.52
CA GLU A 97 8.70 5.39 0.99
C GLU A 97 8.59 5.63 -0.51
N LEU A 98 8.53 6.89 -0.92
CA LEU A 98 8.45 7.28 -2.33
C LEU A 98 9.85 7.53 -2.89
N LYS A 99 10.21 6.81 -3.95
CA LYS A 99 11.39 7.06 -4.78
C LYS A 99 10.94 7.55 -6.14
N ALA A 100 11.56 8.64 -6.61
CA ALA A 100 11.20 9.28 -7.86
C ALA A 100 12.41 9.78 -8.63
N SER A 101 12.42 9.53 -9.94
CA SER A 101 13.41 10.13 -10.84
C SER A 101 13.22 11.65 -10.91
N ALA A 102 14.32 12.40 -11.08
CA ALA A 102 14.23 13.83 -11.34
C ALA A 102 13.40 14.11 -12.59
N ILE A 103 12.57 15.16 -12.53
CA ILE A 103 11.73 15.64 -13.63
C ILE A 103 12.23 17.04 -14.02
N ASP A 104 12.46 17.25 -15.31
CA ASP A 104 12.95 18.52 -15.83
C ASP A 104 12.03 19.68 -15.43
N GLY A 105 12.61 20.73 -14.86
CA GLY A 105 11.89 21.93 -14.42
C GLY A 105 11.10 21.76 -13.11
N VAL A 106 11.23 20.63 -12.41
CA VAL A 106 10.56 20.37 -11.12
C VAL A 106 11.58 20.28 -10.00
N THR A 107 11.44 21.17 -9.02
CA THR A 107 12.31 21.15 -7.84
C THR A 107 11.89 20.05 -6.86
N GLU A 108 12.83 19.61 -6.03
CA GLU A 108 12.55 18.65 -4.96
C GLU A 108 11.46 19.15 -4.00
N GLU A 109 11.48 20.44 -3.67
CA GLU A 109 10.48 21.09 -2.82
C GLU A 109 9.07 20.98 -3.42
N GLN A 110 8.93 21.30 -4.72
CA GLN A 110 7.66 21.18 -5.44
C GLN A 110 7.17 19.73 -5.48
N PHE A 111 8.06 18.79 -5.76
CA PHE A 111 7.73 17.37 -5.78
C PHE A 111 7.27 16.86 -4.40
N LYS A 112 7.98 17.25 -3.33
CA LYS A 112 7.62 16.90 -1.94
C LYS A 112 6.26 17.47 -1.53
N GLN A 113 5.94 18.70 -1.92
CA GLN A 113 4.63 19.29 -1.67
C GLN A 113 3.51 18.50 -2.36
N VAL A 114 3.73 18.06 -3.60
CA VAL A 114 2.80 17.18 -4.31
C VAL A 114 2.64 15.83 -3.61
N ALA A 115 3.75 15.22 -3.20
CA ALA A 115 3.75 13.94 -2.52
C ALA A 115 3.01 13.99 -1.16
N GLU A 116 3.22 15.03 -0.36
CA GLU A 116 2.49 15.23 0.91
C GLU A 116 0.98 15.46 0.67
N GLY A 117 0.63 16.23 -0.36
CA GLY A 117 -0.76 16.40 -0.77
C GLY A 117 -1.42 15.05 -1.15
N ALA A 118 -0.71 14.22 -1.92
CA ALA A 118 -1.18 12.88 -2.28
C ALA A 118 -1.29 11.95 -1.06
N LYS A 119 -0.35 12.04 -0.11
CA LYS A 119 -0.33 11.25 1.14
C LYS A 119 -1.60 11.47 1.94
N ALA A 120 -2.04 12.71 2.09
CA ALA A 120 -3.29 13.05 2.79
C ALA A 120 -4.55 12.85 1.90
N GLY A 121 -4.38 12.92 0.58
CA GLY A 121 -5.46 13.08 -0.38
C GLY A 121 -5.96 11.80 -1.05
N CYS A 122 -5.13 10.76 -1.14
CA CYS A 122 -5.46 9.55 -1.90
C CYS A 122 -6.62 8.77 -1.24
N ILE A 123 -7.34 7.99 -2.05
CA ILE A 123 -8.58 7.34 -1.62
C ILE A 123 -8.33 6.37 -0.45
N VAL A 124 -7.24 5.60 -0.52
CA VAL A 124 -6.89 4.65 0.54
C VAL A 124 -6.45 5.38 1.81
N SER A 125 -5.63 6.43 1.72
CA SER A 125 -5.27 7.25 2.89
C SER A 125 -6.48 7.83 3.60
N LYS A 126 -7.50 8.29 2.86
CA LYS A 126 -8.74 8.82 3.45
C LYS A 126 -9.63 7.75 4.08
N ALA A 127 -9.52 6.51 3.62
CA ALA A 127 -10.31 5.39 4.14
C ALA A 127 -9.68 4.78 5.41
N LEU A 128 -8.36 4.84 5.55
CA LEU A 128 -7.65 4.30 6.70
C LEU A 128 -7.65 5.29 7.87
N SER A 129 -7.89 4.78 9.08
CA SER A 129 -7.92 5.58 10.32
C SER A 129 -6.66 5.42 11.17
N VAL A 130 -5.53 5.11 10.53
CA VAL A 130 -4.22 4.93 11.18
C VAL A 130 -3.26 6.05 10.77
N PRO A 131 -2.22 6.35 11.58
CA PRO A 131 -1.15 7.26 11.18
C PRO A 131 -0.51 6.88 9.84
N ILE A 132 -0.33 7.88 8.96
CA ILE A 132 0.36 7.73 7.67
C ILE A 132 1.52 8.71 7.60
N THR A 133 2.72 8.16 7.46
CA THR A 133 3.97 8.91 7.33
C THR A 133 4.59 8.71 5.95
N LEU A 134 5.46 9.62 5.53
CA LEU A 134 6.05 9.60 4.19
C LEU A 134 7.53 9.99 4.26
N SER A 135 8.36 9.22 3.56
CA SER A 135 9.72 9.58 3.17
C SER A 135 9.76 9.75 1.66
N VAL A 136 10.45 10.79 1.17
CA VAL A 136 10.59 11.05 -0.27
C VAL A 136 12.06 11.14 -0.64
N THR A 137 12.47 10.30 -1.59
CA THR A 137 13.74 10.38 -2.31
C THR A 137 13.46 10.82 -3.74
N TYR A 138 14.01 11.96 -4.15
CA TYR A 138 13.77 12.54 -5.47
C TYR A 138 15.11 12.88 -6.15
N GLY A 139 15.28 12.44 -7.39
CA GLY A 139 16.51 12.67 -8.16
C GLY A 139 17.70 11.78 -7.80
N GLY A 140 17.48 10.72 -7.00
CA GLY A 140 18.47 9.73 -6.59
C GLY A 140 17.87 8.34 -6.46
#